data_AF-A0A1S2H0K8-F1
#
_entry.id   AF-A0A1S2H0K8-F1
#
_cell.length_a   1.000
_cell.length_b   1.000
_cell.length_c   1.000
_cell.angle_alpha   90.00
_cell.angle_beta   90.00
_cell.angle_gamma   90.00
#
_symmetry.space_group_name_H-M   'P 1'
#
loop_
_entity.id
_entity.type
_entity.pdbx_description
1 polymer ?
#
loop_
_entity_poly.entity_id
_entity_poly.type
_entity_poly.pdbx_seq_one_letter_code
_entity_poly.pdbx_strand_id
1 'polypeptide(L)'
;MDDDSASAPGSDDVDAFVEWVLTLTSWGAAWDLLAARADEGDFRFLGDVVIAAQERQRTDNDLPASLGSVSDHARMLLASSPTGAAAVEYPRTAAAASDRRLAHDAGSVAGRQPLALAVQSFAGPADTERAHRFRELLAQELLLRNPGADADPTLAAWFASERPSDPLQWLPPVLADFERDALLREYNGRGSSWRIPFGPVCSVTSNVAPTARPHRPLPWRPQAEDPERAARLVASFEDFWKTEIRTVSFDAPVGSDDIPDALLSLGMDALAGVEFGPNLWCKEVTAHEVWEQLFGASATGGAYGSGWGGGIGRSVAAKGLAALMGLGADVPFAAIEGSVAQFRWFRFDAQSDWYEQVAWDSGVACLTSDRRHLAVVAASDTD
;
A
#
# COMPACT_ATOMS: atom_id res chain seq x y z
N MET A 1 -21.74 -33.22 6.84
CA MET A 1 -21.35 -33.05 8.25
C MET A 1 -22.42 -32.18 8.82
N ASP A 2 -23.32 -32.77 9.60
CA ASP A 2 -24.46 -32.06 10.15
C ASP A 2 -23.95 -31.09 11.21
N ASP A 3 -24.23 -29.81 10.98
CA ASP A 3 -23.82 -28.66 11.78
C ASP A 3 -24.65 -28.68 13.08
N ASP A 4 -24.12 -29.32 14.12
CA ASP A 4 -24.76 -29.44 15.44
C ASP A 4 -24.61 -28.11 16.23
N SER A 5 -24.87 -26.99 15.55
CA SER A 5 -24.78 -25.64 16.13
C SER A 5 -26.09 -25.26 16.83
N ALA A 6 -25.97 -24.72 18.04
CA ALA A 6 -27.09 -24.08 18.74
C ALA A 6 -27.81 -23.08 17.83
N SER A 7 -29.15 -23.01 17.94
CA SER A 7 -29.98 -22.06 17.19
C SER A 7 -29.41 -20.65 17.30
N ALA A 8 -29.31 -19.93 16.18
CA ALA A 8 -28.85 -18.55 16.18
C ALA A 8 -29.69 -17.71 17.17
N PRO A 9 -29.06 -16.81 17.96
CA PRO A 9 -29.77 -16.02 18.94
C PRO A 9 -30.82 -15.14 18.24
N GLY A 10 -32.07 -15.27 18.67
CA GLY A 10 -33.16 -14.41 18.25
C GLY A 10 -33.22 -13.16 19.12
N SER A 11 -32.30 -12.23 18.94
CA SER A 11 -32.34 -10.91 19.59
C SER A 11 -31.35 -9.93 18.94
N ASP A 12 -31.58 -8.63 19.17
CA ASP A 12 -30.65 -7.53 18.89
C ASP A 12 -29.45 -7.51 19.86
N ASP A 13 -29.19 -8.64 20.54
CA ASP A 13 -28.16 -8.77 21.56
C ASP A 13 -26.83 -9.17 20.90
N VAL A 14 -25.95 -8.18 20.80
CA VAL A 14 -24.63 -8.31 20.18
C VAL A 14 -23.72 -9.23 20.98
N ASP A 15 -23.81 -9.21 22.32
CA ASP A 15 -23.00 -10.09 23.16
C ASP A 15 -23.42 -11.54 23.00
N ALA A 16 -24.73 -11.80 22.96
CA ALA A 16 -25.25 -13.15 22.68
C ALA A 16 -24.83 -13.63 21.28
N PHE A 17 -24.82 -12.76 20.28
CA PHE A 17 -24.32 -13.08 18.94
C PHE A 17 -22.83 -13.43 18.95
N VAL A 18 -21.99 -12.63 19.62
CA VAL A 18 -20.54 -12.89 19.72
C VAL A 18 -20.26 -14.19 20.46
N GLU A 19 -20.94 -14.46 21.58
CA GLU A 19 -20.79 -15.74 22.30
C GLU A 19 -21.22 -16.93 21.44
N TRP A 20 -22.32 -16.80 20.69
CA TRP A 20 -22.74 -17.83 19.75
C TRP A 20 -21.68 -18.09 18.66
N VAL A 21 -21.09 -17.04 18.07
CA VAL A 21 -20.01 -17.16 17.06
C VAL A 21 -18.80 -17.94 17.60
N LEU A 22 -18.48 -17.80 18.88
CA LEU A 22 -17.39 -18.53 19.53
C LEU A 22 -17.67 -20.05 19.64
N THR A 23 -18.94 -20.46 19.61
CA THR A 23 -19.34 -21.88 19.64
C THR A 23 -19.38 -22.54 18.25
N LEU A 24 -19.32 -21.74 17.19
CA LEU A 24 -19.49 -22.23 15.82
C LEU A 24 -18.24 -22.97 15.33
N THR A 25 -18.45 -24.12 14.72
CA THR A 25 -17.41 -24.85 13.98
C THR A 25 -17.26 -24.32 12.55
N SER A 26 -18.31 -23.69 12.01
CA SER A 26 -18.34 -23.02 10.71
C SER A 26 -19.06 -21.67 10.83
N TRP A 27 -18.54 -20.62 10.18
CA TRP A 27 -19.08 -19.25 10.30
C TRP A 27 -20.16 -18.90 9.26
N GLY A 28 -20.56 -19.84 8.40
CA GLY A 28 -21.54 -19.59 7.33
C GLY A 28 -22.87 -19.06 7.87
N ALA A 29 -23.38 -19.68 8.94
CA ALA A 29 -24.62 -19.25 9.58
C ALA A 29 -24.53 -17.82 10.17
N ALA A 30 -23.36 -17.44 10.69
CA ALA A 30 -23.14 -16.08 11.20
C ALA A 30 -23.07 -15.05 10.07
N TRP A 31 -22.46 -15.40 8.93
CA TRP A 31 -22.44 -14.55 7.74
C TRP A 31 -23.85 -14.35 7.18
N ASP A 32 -24.64 -15.42 7.07
CA ASP A 32 -26.03 -15.33 6.58
C ASP A 32 -26.90 -14.43 7.46
N LEU A 33 -26.73 -14.50 8.79
CA LEU A 33 -27.43 -13.62 9.73
C LEU A 33 -27.02 -12.16 9.55
N LEU A 34 -25.71 -11.87 9.46
CA LEU A 34 -25.23 -10.51 9.23
C LEU A 34 -25.70 -9.95 7.89
N ALA A 35 -25.74 -10.77 6.84
CA ALA A 35 -26.26 -10.40 5.54
C ALA A 35 -27.76 -10.06 5.61
N ALA A 36 -28.56 -10.90 6.27
CA ALA A 36 -29.99 -10.62 6.48
C ALA A 36 -30.22 -9.30 7.23
N ARG A 37 -29.44 -9.05 8.29
CA ARG A 37 -29.47 -7.77 9.04
C ARG A 37 -29.10 -6.58 8.15
N ALA A 38 -28.09 -6.73 7.30
CA ALA A 38 -27.69 -5.68 6.35
C ALA A 38 -28.79 -5.40 5.31
N ASP A 39 -29.47 -6.43 4.80
CA ASP A 39 -30.61 -6.31 3.88
C ASP A 39 -31.80 -5.59 4.53
N GLU A 40 -32.00 -5.78 5.84
CA GLU A 40 -32.98 -5.04 6.66
C GLU A 40 -32.54 -3.61 7.00
N GLY A 41 -31.30 -3.23 6.67
CA GLY A 41 -30.72 -1.91 6.92
C GLY A 41 -30.17 -1.71 8.33
N ASP A 42 -30.00 -2.79 9.11
CA ASP A 42 -29.50 -2.75 10.48
C ASP A 42 -27.96 -2.66 10.55
N PHE A 43 -27.40 -1.64 9.91
CA PHE A 43 -25.95 -1.40 9.89
C PHE A 43 -25.39 -1.05 11.27
N ARG A 44 -26.23 -0.57 12.19
CA ARG A 44 -25.81 -0.32 13.57
C ARG A 44 -25.41 -1.62 14.26
N PHE A 45 -26.23 -2.67 14.14
CA PHE A 45 -25.90 -3.99 14.68
C PHE A 45 -24.57 -4.49 14.13
N LEU A 46 -24.32 -4.34 12.83
CA LEU A 46 -23.03 -4.70 12.24
C LEU A 46 -21.87 -3.93 12.88
N GLY A 47 -22.02 -2.61 13.09
CA GLY A 47 -21.02 -1.78 13.78
C GLY A 47 -20.79 -2.20 15.23
N ASP A 48 -21.85 -2.58 15.95
CA ASP A 48 -21.74 -3.05 17.33
C ASP A 48 -21.05 -4.43 17.40
N VAL A 49 -21.36 -5.36 16.49
CA VAL A 49 -20.65 -6.65 16.35
C VAL A 49 -19.16 -6.44 16.11
N VAL A 50 -18.81 -5.48 15.26
CA VAL A 50 -17.43 -5.10 14.99
C VAL A 50 -16.71 -4.65 16.26
N ILE A 51 -17.32 -3.74 17.02
CA ILE A 51 -16.77 -3.20 18.27
C ILE A 51 -16.60 -4.32 19.31
N ALA A 52 -17.65 -5.12 19.54
CA ALA A 52 -17.61 -6.22 20.50
C ALA A 52 -16.53 -7.25 20.16
N ALA A 53 -16.38 -7.60 18.87
CA ALA A 53 -15.33 -8.50 18.42
C ALA A 53 -13.91 -7.93 18.67
N GLN A 54 -13.70 -6.63 18.42
CA GLN A 54 -12.40 -5.97 18.69
C GLN A 54 -12.08 -5.93 20.19
N GLU A 55 -13.07 -5.64 21.03
CA GLU A 55 -12.89 -5.60 22.48
C GLU A 55 -12.48 -6.98 23.02
N ARG A 56 -13.13 -8.05 22.55
CA ARG A 56 -12.79 -9.43 22.91
C ARG A 56 -11.38 -9.80 22.47
N GLN A 57 -11.01 -9.53 21.21
CA GLN A 57 -9.66 -9.79 20.69
C GLN A 57 -8.56 -9.05 21.44
N ARG A 58 -8.88 -7.90 22.04
CA ARG A 58 -7.93 -7.14 22.86
C ARG A 58 -7.73 -7.75 24.25
N THR A 59 -8.75 -8.43 24.76
CA THR A 59 -8.72 -9.06 26.09
C THR A 59 -8.24 -10.51 26.07
N ASP A 60 -8.42 -11.20 24.93
CA ASP A 60 -8.11 -12.61 24.77
C ASP A 60 -7.45 -12.86 23.42
N ASN A 61 -6.21 -13.32 23.45
CA ASN A 61 -5.42 -13.62 22.25
C ASN A 61 -5.68 -15.03 21.70
N ASP A 62 -6.37 -15.90 22.46
CA ASP A 62 -6.61 -17.30 22.10
C ASP A 62 -8.01 -17.50 21.48
N LEU A 63 -8.64 -16.42 21.02
CA LEU A 63 -9.97 -16.49 20.41
C LEU A 63 -9.95 -17.26 19.07
N PRO A 64 -11.01 -18.04 18.78
CA PRO A 64 -11.17 -18.69 17.50
C PRO A 64 -11.11 -17.73 16.31
N ALA A 65 -10.51 -18.18 15.20
CA ALA A 65 -10.46 -17.44 13.94
C ALA A 65 -11.85 -17.07 13.37
N SER A 66 -12.92 -17.73 13.82
CA SER A 66 -14.30 -17.43 13.46
C SER A 66 -14.69 -16.00 13.82
N LEU A 67 -14.29 -15.50 15.00
CA LEU A 67 -14.65 -14.15 15.42
C LEU A 67 -14.01 -13.09 14.53
N GLY A 68 -12.75 -13.27 14.15
CA GLY A 68 -12.07 -12.40 13.18
C GLY A 68 -12.77 -12.40 11.83
N SER A 69 -13.10 -13.58 11.31
CA SER A 69 -13.77 -13.75 10.01
C SER A 69 -15.18 -13.14 9.98
N VAL A 70 -15.95 -13.28 11.06
CA VAL A 70 -17.28 -12.66 11.20
C VAL A 70 -17.17 -11.14 11.31
N SER A 71 -16.20 -10.64 12.08
CA SER A 71 -15.91 -9.22 12.22
C SER A 71 -15.53 -8.58 10.88
N ASP A 72 -14.72 -9.27 10.07
CA ASP A 72 -14.35 -8.84 8.71
C ASP A 72 -15.53 -8.82 7.75
N HIS A 73 -16.39 -9.84 7.82
CA HIS A 73 -17.61 -9.90 7.02
C HIS A 73 -18.58 -8.75 7.35
N ALA A 74 -18.79 -8.45 8.64
CA ALA A 74 -19.59 -7.31 9.08
C ALA A 74 -19.04 -5.97 8.50
N ARG A 75 -17.72 -5.77 8.49
CA ARG A 75 -17.13 -4.56 7.86
C ARG A 75 -17.37 -4.52 6.36
N MET A 76 -17.20 -5.64 5.68
CA MET A 76 -17.44 -5.69 4.24
C MET A 76 -18.88 -5.29 3.89
N LEU A 77 -19.85 -5.75 4.66
CA LEU A 77 -21.26 -5.36 4.52
C LEU A 77 -21.46 -3.87 4.84
N LEU A 78 -20.86 -3.34 5.92
CA LEU A 78 -20.87 -1.91 6.24
C LEU A 78 -20.33 -1.05 5.09
N ALA A 79 -19.18 -1.39 4.53
CA ALA A 79 -18.60 -0.68 3.39
C ALA A 79 -19.41 -0.81 2.09
N SER A 80 -20.33 -1.78 2.02
CA SER A 80 -21.23 -1.97 0.87
C SER A 80 -22.63 -1.38 1.11
N SER A 81 -22.85 -0.69 2.24
CA SER A 81 -24.15 -0.12 2.60
C SER A 81 -24.65 0.87 1.54
N PRO A 82 -25.91 0.76 1.07
CA PRO A 82 -26.46 1.70 0.09
C PRO A 82 -26.88 3.04 0.70
N THR A 83 -26.89 3.17 2.03
CA THR A 83 -27.51 4.29 2.76
C THR A 83 -26.52 5.27 3.38
N GLY A 84 -25.22 5.18 3.03
CA GLY A 84 -24.18 6.00 3.65
C GLY A 84 -23.89 5.60 5.11
N ALA A 85 -24.41 4.47 5.60
CA ALA A 85 -24.17 4.02 6.97
C ALA A 85 -22.68 3.84 7.28
N ALA A 86 -21.87 3.53 6.27
CA ALA A 86 -20.41 3.50 6.36
C ALA A 86 -19.83 4.80 6.96
N ALA A 87 -20.40 5.96 6.62
CA ALA A 87 -19.94 7.26 7.10
C ALA A 87 -20.13 7.46 8.61
N VAL A 88 -21.11 6.76 9.19
CA VAL A 88 -21.43 6.84 10.63
C VAL A 88 -20.72 5.74 11.39
N GLU A 89 -20.80 4.50 10.91
CA GLU A 89 -20.34 3.34 11.67
C GLU A 89 -18.82 3.19 11.65
N TYR A 90 -18.12 3.45 10.53
CA TYR A 90 -16.66 3.27 10.50
C TYR A 90 -15.91 4.15 11.49
N PRO A 91 -16.20 5.47 11.59
CA PRO A 91 -15.60 6.31 12.65
C PRO A 91 -15.84 5.77 14.06
N ARG A 92 -17.00 5.14 14.30
CA ARG A 92 -17.36 4.55 15.59
C ARG A 92 -16.52 3.31 15.90
N THR A 93 -16.30 2.46 14.89
CA THR A 93 -15.44 1.26 14.98
C THR A 93 -13.94 1.55 15.03
N ALA A 94 -13.53 2.80 14.79
CA ALA A 94 -12.12 3.18 14.69
C ALA A 94 -11.38 3.16 16.04
N ALA A 95 -12.09 3.33 17.16
CA ALA A 95 -11.49 3.59 18.48
C ALA A 95 -10.44 2.56 18.93
N ALA A 96 -10.62 1.29 18.55
CA ALA A 96 -9.72 0.19 18.90
C ALA A 96 -8.89 -0.37 17.73
N ALA A 97 -9.00 0.22 16.54
CA ALA A 97 -8.34 -0.29 15.34
C ALA A 97 -6.87 0.14 15.24
N SER A 98 -6.02 -0.77 14.74
CA SER A 98 -4.65 -0.46 14.34
C SER A 98 -4.63 0.39 13.07
N ASP A 99 -3.52 1.08 12.79
CA ASP A 99 -3.37 1.88 11.57
C ASP A 99 -3.58 1.07 10.29
N ARG A 100 -3.03 -0.15 10.23
CA ARG A 100 -3.25 -1.07 9.10
C ARG A 100 -4.72 -1.40 8.92
N ARG A 101 -5.44 -1.63 10.04
CA ARG A 101 -6.86 -1.90 9.97
C ARG A 101 -7.66 -0.68 9.50
N LEU A 102 -7.36 0.50 10.04
CA LEU A 102 -7.99 1.75 9.61
C LEU A 102 -7.74 2.01 8.12
N ALA A 103 -6.54 1.74 7.63
CA ALA A 103 -6.21 1.91 6.21
C ALA A 103 -6.97 0.92 5.32
N HIS A 104 -7.07 -0.34 5.73
CA HIS A 104 -7.89 -1.33 5.03
C HIS A 104 -9.37 -0.92 5.00
N ASP A 105 -9.91 -0.44 6.13
CA ASP A 105 -11.29 0.01 6.25
C ASP A 105 -11.54 1.26 5.39
N ALA A 106 -10.61 2.21 5.37
CA ALA A 106 -10.66 3.40 4.50
C ALA A 106 -10.67 3.02 3.00
N GLY A 107 -9.75 2.14 2.58
CA GLY A 107 -9.72 1.63 1.21
C GLY A 107 -10.98 0.85 0.84
N SER A 108 -11.52 0.08 1.78
CA SER A 108 -12.79 -0.66 1.63
C SER A 108 -13.96 0.30 1.38
N VAL A 109 -14.10 1.35 2.19
CA VAL A 109 -15.14 2.38 2.01
C VAL A 109 -14.96 3.07 0.66
N ALA A 110 -13.76 3.58 0.37
CA ALA A 110 -13.50 4.31 -0.87
C ALA A 110 -13.63 3.46 -2.13
N GLY A 111 -13.41 2.15 -2.04
CA GLY A 111 -13.54 1.21 -3.15
C GLY A 111 -14.95 0.66 -3.37
N ARG A 112 -15.83 0.73 -2.38
CA ARG A 112 -17.19 0.14 -2.42
C ARG A 112 -18.32 1.16 -2.37
N GLN A 113 -18.05 2.38 -1.91
CA GLN A 113 -19.03 3.46 -1.86
C GLN A 113 -18.86 4.43 -3.03
N PRO A 114 -19.97 4.90 -3.64
CA PRO A 114 -19.93 6.10 -4.48
C PRO A 114 -19.35 7.29 -3.71
N LEU A 115 -18.57 8.15 -4.39
CA LEU A 115 -17.96 9.33 -3.78
C LEU A 115 -18.97 10.15 -2.94
N ALA A 116 -20.17 10.40 -3.47
CA ALA A 116 -21.23 11.18 -2.81
C ALA A 116 -21.71 10.60 -1.46
N LEU A 117 -21.55 9.29 -1.24
CA LEU A 117 -21.83 8.66 0.06
C LEU A 117 -20.58 8.65 0.94
N ALA A 118 -19.41 8.31 0.38
CA ALA A 118 -18.17 8.23 1.14
C ALA A 118 -17.78 9.57 1.80
N VAL A 119 -18.00 10.69 1.11
CA VAL A 119 -17.68 12.03 1.64
C VAL A 119 -18.55 12.44 2.83
N GLN A 120 -19.66 11.73 3.10
CA GLN A 120 -20.46 11.98 4.30
C GLN A 120 -19.68 11.65 5.59
N SER A 121 -18.63 10.83 5.50
CA SER A 121 -17.76 10.47 6.63
C SER A 121 -17.03 11.68 7.24
N PHE A 122 -16.91 12.77 6.48
CA PHE A 122 -16.27 14.01 6.90
C PHE A 122 -17.24 15.01 7.54
N ALA A 123 -18.54 14.70 7.58
CA ALA A 123 -19.51 15.54 8.26
C ALA A 123 -19.35 15.44 9.79
N GLY A 124 -19.50 16.57 10.47
CA GLY A 124 -19.44 16.65 11.94
C GLY A 124 -18.02 16.52 12.52
N PRO A 125 -17.86 16.76 13.83
CA PRO A 125 -16.58 16.65 14.51
C PRO A 125 -16.03 15.22 14.47
N ALA A 126 -14.71 15.06 14.50
CA ALA A 126 -14.07 13.78 14.78
C ALA A 126 -13.96 13.64 16.30
N ASP A 127 -14.84 12.85 16.90
CA ASP A 127 -14.94 12.74 18.37
C ASP A 127 -13.73 12.05 19.02
N THR A 128 -12.87 11.39 18.22
CA THR A 128 -11.65 10.72 18.69
C THR A 128 -10.49 10.89 17.71
N GLU A 129 -9.25 10.78 18.21
CA GLU A 129 -8.04 10.76 17.38
C GLU A 129 -8.06 9.63 16.34
N ARG A 130 -8.62 8.47 16.70
CA ARG A 130 -8.75 7.33 15.78
C ARG A 130 -9.77 7.57 14.67
N ALA A 131 -10.90 8.22 14.98
CA ALA A 131 -11.86 8.66 13.97
C ALA A 131 -11.23 9.71 13.04
N HIS A 132 -10.42 10.63 13.56
CA HIS A 132 -9.65 11.56 12.75
C HIS A 132 -8.66 10.83 11.83
N ARG A 133 -7.90 9.87 12.36
CA ARG A 133 -6.96 9.05 11.60
C ARG A 133 -7.64 8.29 10.47
N PHE A 134 -8.80 7.70 10.73
CA PHE A 134 -9.62 7.06 9.70
C PHE A 134 -10.00 8.04 8.58
N ARG A 135 -10.43 9.27 8.93
CA ARG A 135 -10.77 10.30 7.94
C ARG A 135 -9.58 10.74 7.11
N GLU A 136 -8.40 10.90 7.69
CA GLU A 136 -7.17 11.21 6.93
C GLU A 136 -6.85 10.09 5.93
N LEU A 137 -6.94 8.84 6.34
CA LEU A 137 -6.73 7.68 5.46
C LEU A 137 -7.80 7.62 4.35
N LEU A 138 -9.07 7.82 4.69
CA LEU A 138 -10.18 7.82 3.75
C LEU A 138 -10.05 8.94 2.72
N ALA A 139 -9.64 10.13 3.14
CA ALA A 139 -9.46 11.26 2.22
C ALA A 139 -8.43 10.94 1.13
N GLN A 140 -7.30 10.33 1.52
CA GLN A 140 -6.28 9.92 0.56
C GLN A 140 -6.75 8.78 -0.36
N GLU A 141 -7.48 7.80 0.16
CA GLU A 141 -8.08 6.73 -0.65
C GLU A 141 -9.11 7.26 -1.66
N LEU A 142 -9.91 8.26 -1.27
CA LEU A 142 -10.87 8.88 -2.17
C LEU A 142 -10.19 9.64 -3.30
N LEU A 143 -9.11 10.39 -3.01
CA LEU A 143 -8.29 11.05 -4.02
C LEU A 143 -7.71 10.05 -5.03
N LEU A 144 -7.19 8.91 -4.55
CA LEU A 144 -6.61 7.86 -5.41
C LEU A 144 -7.65 7.20 -6.32
N ARG A 145 -8.86 6.96 -5.81
CA ARG A 145 -9.87 6.10 -6.49
C ARG A 145 -10.88 6.85 -7.34
N ASN A 146 -11.15 8.12 -7.04
CA ASN A 146 -12.28 8.83 -7.60
C ASN A 146 -11.79 10.05 -8.40
N PRO A 147 -11.87 10.02 -9.74
CA PRO A 147 -11.66 11.20 -10.55
C PRO A 147 -12.58 12.34 -10.11
N GLY A 148 -12.01 13.50 -9.80
CA GLY A 148 -12.76 14.68 -9.33
C GLY A 148 -12.98 14.76 -7.81
N ALA A 149 -12.46 13.83 -7.01
CA ALA A 149 -12.50 13.94 -5.55
C ALA A 149 -11.78 15.20 -5.02
N ASP A 150 -10.76 15.67 -5.72
CA ASP A 150 -10.06 16.93 -5.46
C ASP A 150 -10.94 18.18 -5.63
N ALA A 151 -12.00 18.07 -6.44
CA ALA A 151 -12.97 19.14 -6.67
C ALA A 151 -14.23 19.01 -5.81
N ASP A 152 -14.37 17.95 -4.99
CA ASP A 152 -15.52 17.78 -4.10
C ASP A 152 -15.50 18.83 -2.99
N PRO A 153 -16.58 19.60 -2.79
CA PRO A 153 -16.60 20.69 -1.82
C PRO A 153 -16.48 20.22 -0.37
N THR A 154 -16.93 19.00 -0.05
CA THR A 154 -16.85 18.44 1.31
C THR A 154 -15.41 18.06 1.63
N LEU A 155 -14.72 17.39 0.70
CA LEU A 155 -13.30 17.07 0.86
C LEU A 155 -12.44 18.32 0.87
N ALA A 156 -12.70 19.29 -0.01
CA ALA A 156 -11.99 20.57 -0.02
C ALA A 156 -12.15 21.32 1.32
N ALA A 157 -13.37 21.36 1.87
CA ALA A 157 -13.63 21.97 3.17
C ALA A 157 -12.90 21.22 4.31
N TRP A 158 -12.86 19.88 4.27
CA TRP A 158 -12.12 19.08 5.23
C TRP A 158 -10.62 19.37 5.20
N PHE A 159 -9.99 19.36 4.01
CA PHE A 159 -8.57 19.66 3.86
C PHE A 159 -8.20 21.09 4.31
N ALA A 160 -9.12 22.03 4.15
CA ALA A 160 -8.96 23.43 4.57
C ALA A 160 -9.26 23.69 6.06
N SER A 161 -9.89 22.74 6.77
CA SER A 161 -10.22 22.90 8.19
C SER A 161 -9.00 22.77 9.10
N GLU A 162 -9.09 23.34 10.30
CA GLU A 162 -8.14 23.07 11.37
C GLU A 162 -8.28 21.61 11.84
N ARG A 163 -7.19 20.86 11.76
CA ARG A 163 -7.13 19.42 12.02
C ARG A 163 -5.96 19.10 12.96
N PRO A 164 -6.09 18.11 13.86
CA PRO A 164 -4.96 17.53 14.56
C PRO A 164 -3.80 17.20 13.62
N SER A 165 -2.56 17.40 14.07
CA SER A 165 -1.37 17.07 13.28
C SER A 165 -1.37 15.59 12.90
N ASP A 166 -1.21 15.28 11.61
CA ASP A 166 -1.12 13.93 11.09
C ASP A 166 -0.01 13.84 10.03
N PRO A 167 0.82 12.76 10.01
CA PRO A 167 1.87 12.58 9.00
C PRO A 167 1.41 12.65 7.54
N LEU A 168 0.13 12.38 7.25
CA LEU A 168 -0.46 12.45 5.91
C LEU A 168 -0.73 13.88 5.46
N GLN A 169 -0.70 14.87 6.35
CA GLN A 169 -0.84 16.29 5.99
C GLN A 169 0.35 16.84 5.20
N TRP A 170 1.46 16.08 5.13
CA TRP A 170 2.55 16.35 4.21
C TRP A 170 2.14 16.16 2.74
N LEU A 171 1.14 15.32 2.47
CA LEU A 171 0.62 15.09 1.12
C LEU A 171 -0.34 16.22 0.71
N PRO A 172 -0.29 16.69 -0.55
CA PRO A 172 -1.25 17.65 -1.04
C PRO A 172 -2.64 17.03 -1.21
N PRO A 173 -3.71 17.84 -1.13
CA PRO A 173 -5.10 17.40 -1.33
C PRO A 173 -5.46 17.17 -2.80
N VAL A 174 -4.45 16.94 -3.64
CA VAL A 174 -4.54 16.67 -5.08
C VAL A 174 -3.50 15.61 -5.42
N LEU A 175 -3.75 14.79 -6.44
CA LEU A 175 -2.73 13.87 -6.95
C LEU A 175 -1.75 14.60 -7.85
N ALA A 176 -0.46 14.32 -7.67
CA ALA A 176 0.57 14.70 -8.63
C ALA A 176 0.46 13.87 -9.91
N ASP A 177 1.02 14.35 -11.00
CA ASP A 177 0.92 13.67 -12.30
C ASP A 177 1.53 12.25 -12.29
N PHE A 178 2.58 12.01 -11.51
CA PHE A 178 3.18 10.67 -11.37
C PHE A 178 2.36 9.71 -10.48
N GLU A 179 1.36 10.21 -9.75
CA GLU A 179 0.48 9.41 -8.87
C GLU A 179 -0.82 8.99 -9.57
N ARG A 180 -1.16 9.63 -10.70
CA ARG A 180 -2.39 9.34 -11.46
C ARG A 180 -2.34 7.93 -12.02
N ASP A 181 -3.52 7.32 -12.18
CA ASP A 181 -3.71 6.00 -12.78
C ASP A 181 -2.98 4.84 -12.07
N ALA A 182 -2.56 5.04 -10.81
CA ALA A 182 -1.98 4.01 -9.97
C ALA A 182 -2.85 2.75 -9.97
N LEU A 183 -2.23 1.58 -10.11
CA LEU A 183 -2.90 0.32 -9.80
C LEU A 183 -3.29 0.32 -8.33
N LEU A 184 -4.56 0.05 -8.03
CA LEU A 184 -5.12 0.06 -6.68
C LEU A 184 -5.72 -1.30 -6.31
N ARG A 185 -5.92 -1.48 -5.00
CA ARG A 185 -6.52 -2.69 -4.43
C ARG A 185 -7.97 -2.68 -4.85
N GLU A 186 -8.38 -3.74 -5.49
CA GLU A 186 -9.79 -3.96 -5.80
C GLU A 186 -10.47 -4.54 -4.57
N TYR A 187 -11.64 -4.01 -4.26
CA TYR A 187 -12.44 -4.39 -3.11
C TYR A 187 -13.80 -4.85 -3.62
N ASN A 188 -14.10 -6.14 -3.48
CA ASN A 188 -15.34 -6.75 -3.99
C ASN A 188 -16.12 -7.47 -2.89
N GLY A 189 -17.34 -7.92 -3.16
CA GLY A 189 -18.19 -8.60 -2.16
C GLY A 189 -17.67 -9.95 -1.64
N ARG A 190 -16.50 -10.41 -2.11
CA ARG A 190 -15.84 -11.64 -1.66
C ARG A 190 -14.46 -11.41 -1.03
N GLY A 191 -14.02 -10.16 -0.92
CA GLY A 191 -12.73 -9.81 -0.34
C GLY A 191 -12.01 -8.69 -1.08
N SER A 192 -10.70 -8.75 -1.10
CA SER A 192 -9.86 -7.78 -1.82
C SER A 192 -8.80 -8.50 -2.64
N SER A 193 -8.41 -7.90 -3.76
CA SER A 193 -7.36 -8.42 -4.63
C SER A 193 -6.48 -7.29 -5.14
N TRP A 194 -5.24 -7.62 -5.47
CA TRP A 194 -4.30 -6.70 -6.09
C TRP A 194 -3.78 -7.29 -7.39
N ARG A 195 -3.56 -6.45 -8.40
CA ARG A 195 -2.88 -6.87 -9.63
C ARG A 195 -1.38 -6.90 -9.37
N ILE A 196 -0.73 -8.05 -9.47
CA ILE A 196 0.72 -8.20 -9.22
C ILE A 196 1.50 -7.48 -10.33
N PRO A 197 2.20 -6.34 -10.08
CA PRO A 197 2.80 -5.56 -11.16
C PRO A 197 4.34 -5.63 -11.27
N PHE A 198 5.05 -6.30 -10.34
CA PHE A 198 6.48 -5.99 -10.13
C PHE A 198 7.47 -7.01 -10.70
N GLY A 199 7.09 -8.29 -10.80
CA GLY A 199 7.93 -9.31 -11.41
C GLY A 199 7.40 -10.71 -11.13
N PRO A 200 8.21 -11.75 -11.42
CA PRO A 200 9.49 -11.69 -12.13
C PRO A 200 9.33 -11.29 -13.61
N VAL A 201 10.24 -10.47 -14.13
CA VAL A 201 10.28 -10.06 -15.54
C VAL A 201 11.26 -10.95 -16.33
N CYS A 202 12.37 -11.32 -15.70
CA CYS A 202 13.43 -12.16 -16.29
C CYS A 202 13.03 -13.62 -16.52
N SER A 203 12.07 -14.17 -15.77
CA SER A 203 11.56 -15.53 -15.99
C SER A 203 10.38 -15.59 -16.98
N VAL A 204 9.67 -14.46 -17.18
CA VAL A 204 8.44 -14.39 -17.98
C VAL A 204 8.66 -13.82 -19.38
N THR A 205 9.68 -12.99 -19.59
CA THR A 205 9.93 -12.36 -20.89
C THR A 205 11.02 -13.08 -21.69
N SER A 206 10.60 -13.98 -22.58
CA SER A 206 11.45 -14.53 -23.65
C SER A 206 11.86 -13.51 -24.74
N ASN A 207 11.63 -12.21 -24.50
CA ASN A 207 11.63 -11.13 -25.50
C ASN A 207 12.77 -10.12 -25.34
N VAL A 208 13.71 -10.32 -24.42
CA VAL A 208 14.94 -9.50 -24.43
C VAL A 208 15.87 -10.10 -25.47
N ALA A 209 15.99 -9.42 -26.62
CA ALA A 209 17.05 -9.74 -27.56
C ALA A 209 18.38 -9.58 -26.81
N PRO A 210 19.18 -10.66 -26.65
CA PRO A 210 20.45 -10.55 -25.95
C PRO A 210 21.31 -9.57 -26.72
N THR A 211 21.52 -8.38 -26.18
CA THR A 211 22.64 -7.56 -26.62
C THR A 211 23.87 -8.22 -26.00
N ALA A 212 24.37 -9.26 -26.67
CA ALA A 212 25.57 -9.97 -26.26
C ALA A 212 26.79 -9.05 -26.45
N ARG A 213 26.95 -8.08 -25.56
CA ARG A 213 28.15 -7.27 -25.44
C ARG A 213 28.81 -7.57 -24.09
N PRO A 214 30.14 -7.64 -24.05
CA PRO A 214 30.84 -7.82 -22.79
C PRO A 214 30.54 -6.64 -21.85
N HIS A 215 30.41 -6.96 -20.56
CA HIS A 215 30.34 -5.96 -19.49
C HIS A 215 31.53 -5.03 -19.56
N ARG A 216 31.27 -3.73 -19.44
CA ARG A 216 32.31 -2.70 -19.33
C ARG A 216 32.27 -2.11 -17.92
N PRO A 217 33.22 -2.46 -17.03
CA PRO A 217 33.27 -1.91 -15.68
C PRO A 217 33.29 -0.38 -15.70
N LEU A 218 32.43 0.24 -14.89
CA LEU A 218 32.39 1.67 -14.69
C LEU A 218 32.92 2.01 -13.29
N PRO A 219 33.99 2.84 -13.17
CA PRO A 219 34.52 3.23 -11.88
C PRO A 219 33.54 4.14 -11.15
N TRP A 220 33.27 3.83 -9.87
CA TRP A 220 32.35 4.56 -9.01
C TRP A 220 32.93 4.76 -7.62
N ARG A 221 32.34 5.67 -6.85
CA ARG A 221 32.65 5.91 -5.44
C ARG A 221 31.36 5.86 -4.61
N PRO A 222 31.36 5.25 -3.42
CA PRO A 222 30.20 5.32 -2.55
C PRO A 222 29.94 6.78 -2.14
N GLN A 223 28.68 7.16 -2.07
CA GLN A 223 28.30 8.40 -1.38
C GLN A 223 28.42 8.20 0.14
N ALA A 224 28.50 9.31 0.87
CA ALA A 224 28.47 9.27 2.33
C ALA A 224 27.20 8.57 2.81
N GLU A 225 27.33 7.71 3.82
CA GLU A 225 26.19 7.02 4.41
C GLU A 225 25.24 8.02 5.06
N ASP A 226 23.97 7.89 4.72
CA ASP A 226 22.87 8.66 5.28
C ASP A 226 21.79 7.66 5.74
N PRO A 227 21.74 7.35 7.06
CA PRO A 227 20.78 6.38 7.60
C PRO A 227 19.32 6.76 7.37
N GLU A 228 18.99 8.05 7.35
CA GLU A 228 17.63 8.52 7.15
C GLU A 228 17.20 8.36 5.69
N ARG A 229 18.10 8.64 4.75
CA ARG A 229 17.88 8.33 3.33
C ARG A 229 17.77 6.82 3.11
N ALA A 230 18.65 6.03 3.73
CA ALA A 230 18.62 4.57 3.64
C ALA A 230 17.27 4.01 4.12
N ALA A 231 16.77 4.46 5.29
CA ALA A 231 15.47 4.05 5.81
C ALA A 231 14.32 4.38 4.84
N ARG A 232 14.31 5.59 4.24
CA ARG A 232 13.29 5.98 3.26
C ARG A 232 13.34 5.20 1.95
N LEU A 233 14.53 4.77 1.51
CA LEU A 233 14.71 3.95 0.31
C LEU A 233 14.05 2.57 0.47
N VAL A 234 14.09 2.00 1.67
CA VAL A 234 13.54 0.66 1.95
C VAL A 234 12.16 0.66 2.59
N ALA A 235 11.65 1.81 3.06
CA ALA A 235 10.38 1.92 3.78
C ALA A 235 9.15 1.41 3.01
N SER A 236 9.26 1.23 1.69
CA SER A 236 8.19 0.67 0.87
C SER A 236 8.04 -0.85 1.00
N PHE A 237 9.04 -1.53 1.54
CA PHE A 237 9.11 -2.98 1.66
C PHE A 237 8.95 -3.37 3.13
N GLU A 238 8.16 -4.41 3.42
CA GLU A 238 7.95 -4.88 4.80
C GLU A 238 9.17 -5.64 5.34
N ASP A 239 9.23 -5.86 6.66
CA ASP A 239 10.41 -6.41 7.35
C ASP A 239 10.85 -7.81 6.87
N PHE A 240 9.94 -8.57 6.26
CA PHE A 240 10.25 -9.90 5.70
C PHE A 240 10.84 -9.83 4.28
N TRP A 241 10.90 -8.65 3.66
CA TRP A 241 11.54 -8.51 2.36
C TRP A 241 13.07 -8.46 2.51
N LYS A 242 13.78 -9.16 1.63
CA LYS A 242 15.21 -8.88 1.41
C LYS A 242 15.32 -7.56 0.68
N THR A 243 16.15 -6.65 1.18
CA THR A 243 16.41 -5.36 0.55
C THR A 243 17.91 -5.10 0.43
N GLU A 244 18.30 -4.46 -0.66
CA GLU A 244 19.67 -4.00 -0.87
C GLU A 244 19.66 -2.63 -1.53
N ILE A 245 20.48 -1.70 -1.00
CA ILE A 245 20.58 -0.34 -1.53
C ILE A 245 22.02 0.02 -1.89
N ARG A 246 22.17 0.90 -2.88
CA ARG A 246 23.45 1.54 -3.21
C ARG A 246 23.22 2.99 -3.64
N THR A 247 24.06 3.90 -3.14
CA THR A 247 24.11 5.30 -3.59
C THR A 247 25.55 5.65 -3.95
N VAL A 248 25.79 5.98 -5.22
CA VAL A 248 27.15 6.13 -5.76
C VAL A 248 27.32 7.39 -6.58
N SER A 249 28.57 7.76 -6.82
CA SER A 249 28.98 8.81 -7.76
C SER A 249 29.98 8.29 -8.80
N PHE A 250 29.94 8.88 -9.99
CA PHE A 250 30.81 8.58 -11.12
C PHE A 250 31.68 9.79 -11.48
N ASP A 251 32.94 9.54 -11.80
CA ASP A 251 33.90 10.60 -12.20
C ASP A 251 33.57 11.19 -13.58
N ALA A 252 32.72 10.52 -14.38
CA ALA A 252 32.19 11.01 -15.66
C ALA A 252 30.66 10.79 -15.75
N PRO A 253 29.92 11.58 -16.55
CA PRO A 253 28.49 11.38 -16.75
C PRO A 253 28.20 10.02 -17.42
N VAL A 254 27.25 9.27 -16.87
CA VAL A 254 26.82 7.94 -17.36
C VAL A 254 25.72 8.12 -18.42
N GLY A 255 25.79 7.37 -19.53
CA GLY A 255 24.70 7.31 -20.52
C GLY A 255 23.56 6.41 -20.05
N SER A 256 22.32 6.62 -20.54
CA SER A 256 21.22 5.68 -20.27
C SER A 256 21.58 4.24 -20.70
N ASP A 257 22.24 4.08 -21.85
CA ASP A 257 22.67 2.77 -22.38
C ASP A 257 23.78 2.10 -21.54
N ASP A 258 24.41 2.86 -20.64
CA ASP A 258 25.49 2.40 -19.76
C ASP A 258 24.97 1.98 -18.38
N ILE A 259 23.68 2.21 -18.07
CA ILE A 259 23.11 1.86 -16.77
C ILE A 259 23.21 0.37 -16.42
N PRO A 260 22.98 -0.58 -17.34
CA PRO A 260 23.16 -1.99 -16.98
C PRO A 260 24.61 -2.32 -16.62
N ASP A 261 25.60 -1.70 -17.30
CA ASP A 261 27.02 -1.84 -16.91
C ASP A 261 27.30 -1.19 -15.55
N ALA A 262 26.68 -0.04 -15.27
CA ALA A 262 26.79 0.65 -14.00
C ALA A 262 26.29 -0.23 -12.86
N LEU A 263 25.09 -0.82 -13.01
CA LEU A 263 24.47 -1.72 -12.04
C LEU A 263 25.36 -2.94 -11.75
N LEU A 264 25.83 -3.63 -12.80
CA LEU A 264 26.75 -4.76 -12.66
C LEU A 264 28.08 -4.39 -11.99
N SER A 265 28.51 -3.13 -12.12
CA SER A 265 29.75 -2.65 -11.49
C SER A 265 29.62 -2.40 -9.99
N LEU A 266 28.39 -2.30 -9.44
CA LEU A 266 28.15 -1.90 -8.04
C LEU A 266 28.49 -3.00 -7.02
N GLY A 267 28.65 -4.26 -7.46
CA GLY A 267 28.86 -5.39 -6.56
C GLY A 267 27.69 -5.57 -5.60
N MET A 268 26.46 -5.52 -6.12
CA MET A 268 25.26 -5.81 -5.36
C MET A 268 25.05 -7.32 -5.26
N ASP A 269 24.67 -7.82 -4.09
CA ASP A 269 24.32 -9.23 -3.90
C ASP A 269 23.13 -9.62 -4.80
N ALA A 270 22.18 -8.69 -4.99
CA ALA A 270 21.06 -8.84 -5.94
C ALA A 270 21.50 -9.12 -7.38
N LEU A 271 22.74 -8.78 -7.75
CA LEU A 271 23.32 -8.95 -9.08
C LEU A 271 24.55 -9.87 -9.07
N ALA A 272 24.81 -10.57 -7.97
CA ALA A 272 25.95 -11.47 -7.86
C ALA A 272 25.85 -12.62 -8.88
N GLY A 273 26.93 -12.84 -9.64
CA GLY A 273 26.98 -13.89 -10.67
C GLY A 273 26.20 -13.58 -11.95
N VAL A 274 25.54 -12.42 -12.04
CA VAL A 274 24.78 -12.02 -13.22
C VAL A 274 25.73 -11.45 -14.28
N GLU A 275 25.68 -12.03 -15.48
CA GLU A 275 26.38 -11.50 -16.66
C GLU A 275 25.44 -10.68 -17.54
N PHE A 276 26.01 -9.75 -18.31
CA PHE A 276 25.27 -8.97 -19.30
C PHE A 276 24.67 -9.91 -20.37
N GLY A 277 23.36 -9.83 -20.59
CA GLY A 277 22.66 -10.71 -21.54
C GLY A 277 21.24 -11.04 -21.07
N PRO A 278 20.72 -12.25 -21.34
CA PRO A 278 19.34 -12.61 -20.99
C PRO A 278 19.07 -12.65 -19.47
N ASN A 279 20.12 -12.62 -18.65
CA ASN A 279 20.04 -12.76 -17.20
C ASN A 279 19.89 -11.41 -16.48
N LEU A 280 19.97 -10.28 -17.20
CA LEU A 280 19.73 -8.94 -16.67
C LEU A 280 18.71 -8.22 -17.56
N TRP A 281 17.54 -7.92 -17.01
CA TRP A 281 16.60 -7.00 -17.61
C TRP A 281 16.80 -5.61 -17.00
N CYS A 282 16.92 -4.59 -17.84
CA CYS A 282 17.00 -3.21 -17.39
C CYS A 282 16.36 -2.30 -18.44
N LYS A 283 15.46 -1.42 -18.01
CA LYS A 283 14.68 -0.55 -18.90
C LYS A 283 14.55 0.84 -18.30
N GLU A 284 14.76 1.88 -19.12
CA GLU A 284 14.38 3.25 -18.77
C GLU A 284 12.85 3.35 -18.70
N VAL A 285 12.34 3.89 -17.61
CA VAL A 285 10.91 3.99 -17.28
C VAL A 285 10.56 5.41 -16.87
N THR A 286 9.28 5.67 -16.67
CA THR A 286 8.77 6.92 -16.13
C THR A 286 8.87 6.98 -14.60
N ALA A 287 8.81 8.20 -14.05
CA ALA A 287 8.68 8.39 -12.61
C ALA A 287 7.41 7.75 -12.04
N HIS A 288 6.33 7.76 -12.82
CA HIS A 288 5.07 7.08 -12.48
C HIS A 288 5.29 5.58 -12.28
N GLU A 289 5.97 4.89 -13.20
CA GLU A 289 6.25 3.45 -13.07
C GLU A 289 7.12 3.12 -11.84
N VAL A 290 8.07 3.96 -11.47
CA VAL A 290 8.88 3.78 -10.25
C VAL A 290 8.05 4.06 -9.00
N TRP A 291 7.30 5.16 -8.98
CA TRP A 291 6.44 5.49 -7.85
C TRP A 291 5.37 4.42 -7.65
N GLU A 292 4.72 3.94 -8.72
CA GLU A 292 3.72 2.87 -8.67
C GLU A 292 4.33 1.58 -8.07
N GLN A 293 5.59 1.29 -8.37
CA GLN A 293 6.31 0.15 -7.79
C GLN A 293 6.50 0.26 -6.28
N LEU A 294 6.99 1.40 -5.82
CA LEU A 294 7.13 1.69 -4.39
C LEU A 294 5.77 1.75 -3.68
N PHE A 295 4.78 2.34 -4.35
CA PHE A 295 3.41 2.47 -3.88
C PHE A 295 2.75 1.12 -3.71
N GLY A 296 2.80 0.24 -4.72
CA GLY A 296 2.19 -1.07 -4.59
C GLY A 296 2.88 -1.93 -3.53
N ALA A 297 4.21 -1.89 -3.41
CA ALA A 297 4.92 -2.58 -2.33
C ALA A 297 4.41 -2.12 -0.94
N SER A 298 4.35 -0.81 -0.71
CA SER A 298 3.93 -0.25 0.58
C SER A 298 2.43 -0.37 0.86
N ALA A 299 1.58 -0.18 -0.15
CA ALA A 299 0.13 -0.22 -0.01
C ALA A 299 -0.40 -1.65 0.14
N THR A 300 0.29 -2.65 -0.41
CA THR A 300 -0.16 -4.05 -0.40
C THR A 300 0.55 -4.93 0.60
N GLY A 301 1.84 -4.67 0.86
CA GLY A 301 2.67 -5.44 1.77
C GLY A 301 3.33 -6.67 1.17
N GLY A 302 3.14 -6.99 -0.12
CA GLY A 302 3.66 -8.23 -0.72
C GLY A 302 2.69 -9.41 -0.66
N ALA A 303 3.20 -10.64 -0.72
CA ALA A 303 2.38 -11.85 -0.83
C ALA A 303 1.56 -12.13 0.45
N TYR A 304 2.16 -11.95 1.62
CA TYR A 304 1.54 -12.23 2.92
C TYR A 304 1.35 -10.99 3.78
N GLY A 305 1.83 -9.83 3.31
CA GLY A 305 1.62 -8.56 3.97
C GLY A 305 0.19 -8.07 3.84
N SER A 306 -0.23 -7.25 4.79
CA SER A 306 -1.48 -6.49 4.69
C SER A 306 -1.25 -5.10 4.10
N GLY A 307 0.00 -4.64 4.07
CA GLY A 307 0.39 -3.32 3.60
C GLY A 307 -0.13 -2.22 4.52
N TRP A 308 0.08 -0.98 4.06
CA TRP A 308 -0.33 0.22 4.77
C TRP A 308 -1.54 0.92 4.14
N GLY A 309 -2.13 0.34 3.09
CA GLY A 309 -3.18 0.97 2.29
C GLY A 309 -2.68 2.16 1.47
N GLY A 310 -3.58 2.74 0.67
CA GLY A 310 -3.26 3.77 -0.31
C GLY A 310 -2.77 5.07 0.31
N GLY A 311 -3.37 5.54 1.41
CA GLY A 311 -2.97 6.80 2.02
C GLY A 311 -1.54 6.81 2.56
N ILE A 312 -1.18 5.82 3.39
CA ILE A 312 0.18 5.70 3.91
C ILE A 312 1.13 5.26 2.80
N GLY A 313 0.73 4.32 1.94
CA GLY A 313 1.53 3.88 0.80
C GLY A 313 1.92 5.05 -0.13
N ARG A 314 0.98 5.97 -0.41
CA ARG A 314 1.24 7.20 -1.17
C ARG A 314 2.35 8.04 -0.53
N SER A 315 2.27 8.27 0.79
CA SER A 315 3.28 9.03 1.54
C SER A 315 4.65 8.35 1.52
N VAL A 316 4.69 7.04 1.77
CA VAL A 316 5.91 6.24 1.80
C VAL A 316 6.58 6.20 0.43
N ALA A 317 5.82 5.94 -0.64
CA ALA A 317 6.33 5.89 -2.00
C ALA A 317 6.89 7.24 -2.46
N ALA A 318 6.20 8.35 -2.17
CA ALA A 318 6.70 9.68 -2.51
C ALA A 318 8.00 10.02 -1.75
N LYS A 319 8.11 9.62 -0.46
CA LYS A 319 9.34 9.79 0.32
C LYS A 319 10.48 8.90 -0.19
N GLY A 320 10.19 7.68 -0.64
CA GLY A 320 11.16 6.79 -1.29
C GLY A 320 11.66 7.37 -2.62
N LEU A 321 10.76 7.93 -3.42
CA LEU A 321 11.10 8.64 -4.66
C LEU A 321 12.02 9.84 -4.39
N ALA A 322 11.71 10.64 -3.37
CA ALA A 322 12.56 11.75 -2.92
C ALA A 322 13.95 11.26 -2.47
N ALA A 323 14.01 10.13 -1.75
CA ALA A 323 15.27 9.53 -1.31
C ALA A 323 16.10 9.01 -2.50
N LEU A 324 15.47 8.42 -3.53
CA LEU A 324 16.14 8.04 -4.78
C LEU A 324 16.75 9.27 -5.47
N MET A 325 16.02 10.39 -5.51
CA MET A 325 16.51 11.67 -6.06
C MET A 325 17.61 12.33 -5.21
N GLY A 326 17.86 11.85 -3.99
CA GLY A 326 18.82 12.45 -3.06
C GLY A 326 18.31 13.71 -2.36
N LEU A 327 16.99 13.87 -2.26
CA LEU A 327 16.36 14.98 -1.54
C LEU A 327 16.32 14.71 -0.03
N GLY A 328 16.44 15.77 0.77
CA GLY A 328 16.35 15.71 2.24
C GLY A 328 14.99 15.21 2.75
N ALA A 329 14.92 14.85 4.04
CA ALA A 329 13.70 14.31 4.64
C ALA A 329 12.57 15.34 4.79
N ASP A 330 12.92 16.59 5.07
CA ASP A 330 11.98 17.70 5.24
C ASP A 330 11.60 18.38 3.92
N VAL A 331 11.92 17.76 2.78
CA VAL A 331 11.60 18.34 1.47
C VAL A 331 10.07 18.45 1.30
N PRO A 332 9.55 19.62 0.89
CA PRO A 332 8.13 19.75 0.62
C PRO A 332 7.75 18.89 -0.59
N PHE A 333 6.54 18.31 -0.57
CA PHE A 333 6.06 17.46 -1.66
C PHE A 333 6.14 18.16 -3.03
N ALA A 334 5.83 19.47 -3.10
CA ALA A 334 5.89 20.26 -4.33
C ALA A 334 7.30 20.30 -4.97
N ALA A 335 8.37 20.17 -4.17
CA ALA A 335 9.73 20.11 -4.70
C ALA A 335 10.05 18.75 -5.34
N ILE A 336 9.41 17.66 -4.89
CA ILE A 336 9.47 16.36 -5.56
C ILE A 336 8.80 16.50 -6.92
N GLU A 337 7.55 16.96 -6.94
CA GLU A 337 6.76 17.15 -8.16
C GLU A 337 7.47 18.03 -9.20
N GLY A 338 8.02 19.18 -8.77
CA GLY A 338 8.73 20.10 -9.67
C GLY A 338 10.08 19.59 -10.19
N SER A 339 10.65 18.54 -9.58
CA SER A 339 11.99 18.05 -9.92
C SER A 339 12.01 16.67 -10.55
N VAL A 340 10.98 15.84 -10.35
CA VAL A 340 10.96 14.41 -10.71
C VAL A 340 11.25 14.14 -12.19
N ALA A 341 10.81 15.05 -13.08
CA ALA A 341 11.01 14.96 -14.53
C ALA A 341 12.46 15.25 -14.98
N GLN A 342 13.32 15.77 -14.10
CA GLN A 342 14.72 16.06 -14.40
C GLN A 342 15.63 14.83 -14.22
N PHE A 343 15.12 13.78 -13.57
CA PHE A 343 15.85 12.55 -13.28
C PHE A 343 15.51 11.47 -14.31
N ARG A 344 16.42 10.52 -14.48
CA ARG A 344 16.17 9.32 -15.29
C ARG A 344 15.92 8.14 -14.39
N TRP A 345 14.91 7.37 -14.72
CA TRP A 345 14.39 6.29 -13.91
C TRP A 345 14.57 4.98 -14.64
N PHE A 346 14.96 3.95 -13.92
CA PHE A 346 15.18 2.64 -14.48
C PHE A 346 14.55 1.59 -13.58
N ARG A 347 13.94 0.57 -14.19
CA ARG A 347 13.63 -0.68 -13.52
C ARG A 347 14.63 -1.73 -13.98
N PHE A 348 14.97 -2.64 -13.08
CA PHE A 348 15.80 -3.79 -13.40
C PHE A 348 15.34 -5.02 -12.63
N ASP A 349 15.69 -6.18 -13.17
CA ASP A 349 15.47 -7.51 -12.61
C ASP A 349 16.61 -8.40 -13.10
N ALA A 350 16.96 -9.43 -12.35
CA ALA A 350 18.06 -10.32 -12.72
C ALA A 350 17.81 -11.76 -12.28
N GLN A 351 18.30 -12.70 -13.08
CA GLN A 351 18.37 -14.10 -12.70
C GLN A 351 19.58 -14.31 -11.78
N SER A 352 19.39 -14.09 -10.49
CA SER A 352 20.38 -14.35 -9.43
C SER A 352 19.73 -15.17 -8.30
N ASP A 353 20.55 -15.84 -7.49
CA ASP A 353 20.08 -16.59 -6.31
C ASP A 353 19.52 -15.67 -5.20
N TRP A 354 19.67 -14.35 -5.36
CA TRP A 354 19.17 -13.37 -4.41
C TRP A 354 17.68 -13.09 -4.60
N TYR A 355 17.19 -13.09 -5.84
CA TYR A 355 15.76 -12.89 -6.12
C TYR A 355 15.02 -14.23 -6.02
N GLU A 356 13.87 -14.26 -5.33
CA GLU A 356 13.06 -15.49 -5.24
C GLU A 356 12.31 -15.80 -6.55
N GLN A 357 12.13 -14.82 -7.44
CA GLN A 357 11.51 -15.01 -8.77
C GLN A 357 10.10 -15.62 -8.71
N VAL A 358 9.32 -15.26 -7.66
CA VAL A 358 7.93 -15.71 -7.48
C VAL A 358 6.93 -14.68 -8.01
N ALA A 359 6.84 -13.51 -7.36
CA ALA A 359 5.83 -12.49 -7.71
C ALA A 359 6.24 -11.03 -7.38
N TRP A 360 7.22 -10.85 -6.49
CA TRP A 360 7.52 -9.54 -5.90
C TRP A 360 9.03 -9.27 -5.89
N ASP A 361 9.60 -9.23 -7.09
CA ASP A 361 10.97 -8.77 -7.29
C ASP A 361 10.97 -7.35 -7.82
N SER A 362 11.81 -6.50 -7.23
CA SER A 362 11.76 -5.07 -7.43
C SER A 362 13.17 -4.49 -7.49
N GLY A 363 13.67 -4.17 -8.69
CA GLY A 363 14.84 -3.32 -8.87
C GLY A 363 14.45 -1.96 -9.43
N VAL A 364 14.82 -0.88 -8.73
CA VAL A 364 14.65 0.51 -9.19
C VAL A 364 15.97 1.28 -9.09
N ALA A 365 16.23 2.13 -10.07
CA ALA A 365 17.39 3.02 -10.05
C ALA A 365 17.02 4.43 -10.53
N CYS A 366 17.68 5.43 -9.95
CA CYS A 366 17.51 6.83 -10.27
C CYS A 366 18.86 7.46 -10.56
N LEU A 367 19.01 8.00 -11.78
CA LEU A 367 20.18 8.74 -12.23
C LEU A 367 19.86 10.24 -12.17
N THR A 368 20.71 11.00 -11.49
CA THR A 368 20.60 12.47 -11.40
C THR A 368 20.67 13.15 -12.77
N SER A 369 20.18 14.38 -12.85
CA SER A 369 20.18 15.19 -14.07
C SER A 369 21.59 15.47 -14.64
N ASP A 370 22.61 15.57 -13.77
CA ASP A 370 24.02 15.67 -14.16
C ASP A 370 24.63 14.33 -14.63
N ARG A 371 23.87 13.24 -14.50
CA ARG A 371 24.22 11.87 -14.84
C ARG A 371 25.44 11.32 -14.11
N ARG A 372 25.76 11.87 -12.95
CA ARG A 372 26.95 11.49 -12.16
C ARG A 372 26.61 10.77 -10.87
N HIS A 373 25.36 10.71 -10.47
CA HIS A 373 24.96 10.08 -9.23
C HIS A 373 23.83 9.08 -9.49
N LEU A 374 23.97 7.88 -8.96
CA LEU A 374 23.02 6.79 -9.12
C LEU A 374 22.60 6.30 -7.74
N ALA A 375 21.29 6.27 -7.48
CA ALA A 375 20.70 5.60 -6.33
C ALA A 375 19.96 4.35 -6.82
N VAL A 376 20.13 3.23 -6.13
CA VAL A 376 19.61 1.92 -6.50
C VAL A 376 18.97 1.27 -5.28
N VAL A 377 17.82 0.65 -5.47
CA VAL A 377 17.15 -0.21 -4.50
C VAL A 377 16.76 -1.50 -5.20
N ALA A 378 17.14 -2.62 -4.63
CA ALA A 378 16.67 -3.96 -4.95
C ALA A 378 15.86 -4.50 -3.76
N ALA A 379 14.76 -5.19 -4.04
CA ALA A 379 13.92 -5.82 -3.04
C ALA A 379 13.32 -7.13 -3.57
N SER A 380 13.19 -8.14 -2.72
CA SER A 380 12.57 -9.43 -3.02
C SER A 380 11.80 -9.95 -1.80
N ASP A 381 10.54 -10.31 -2.00
CA ASP A 381 9.68 -10.94 -0.97
C ASP A 381 10.08 -12.41 -0.78
N THR A 382 10.28 -12.85 0.48
CA THR A 382 10.92 -14.14 0.79
C THR A 382 10.02 -15.33 1.13
N ASP A 383 8.70 -15.19 1.05
CA ASP A 383 7.72 -16.21 1.52
C ASP A 383 7.86 -16.59 3.01
#